data_AF-A0A0Q6WIU1-F1
#
_entry.id   AF-A0A0Q6WIU1-F1
#
_cell.length_a   1.000
_cell.length_b   1.000
_cell.length_c   1.000
_cell.angle_alpha   90.00
_cell.angle_beta   90.00
_cell.angle_gamma   90.00
#
_symmetry.space_group_name_H-M   'P 1'
#
loop_
_entity.id
_entity.type
_entity.pdbx_description
1 polymer ?
#
loop_
_entity_poly.entity_id
_entity_poly.type
_entity_poly.pdbx_seq_one_letter_code
_entity_poly.pdbx_strand_id
1 'polypeptide(L)'
;MKIAHQIACFSLLAASAAIAAPKAVTKPGSKANAGLPRYGMAVYSDLCVHPESGEFGGQRISVQRFAEVDTVIYEFTAGGLSWPLVAADVNIDPQGRQMYFTVHVDEEERTISGKFADKGDTLVLDGGYCGQPDVPAKLRKVKDFGRAAPACKPCPAPKPAPLEPQEDQPAVPNMPHEAPVKQAAPQPQQA
;
A
#
# COMPACT_ATOMS: atom_id res chain seq x y z
N MET A 1 -54.84 1.65 -75.83
CA MET A 1 -53.99 2.73 -75.27
C MET A 1 -54.69 3.32 -74.04
N LYS A 2 -53.94 3.73 -73.00
CA LYS A 2 -54.39 4.41 -71.75
C LYS A 2 -55.33 3.56 -70.86
N ILE A 3 -54.85 2.86 -69.81
CA ILE A 3 -54.33 3.33 -68.49
C ILE A 3 -55.43 3.88 -67.56
N ALA A 4 -55.70 3.17 -66.47
CA ALA A 4 -56.18 3.69 -65.20
C ALA A 4 -55.69 2.77 -64.04
N HIS A 5 -55.28 3.34 -62.91
CA HIS A 5 -54.81 2.61 -61.72
C HIS A 5 -55.85 2.69 -60.58
N GLN A 6 -56.04 1.58 -59.85
CA GLN A 6 -56.49 1.52 -58.45
C GLN A 6 -55.68 0.36 -57.81
N ILE A 7 -54.93 0.51 -56.70
CA ILE A 7 -55.36 0.77 -55.31
C ILE A 7 -56.38 -0.32 -54.88
N ALA A 8 -56.18 -1.18 -53.87
CA ALA A 8 -55.11 -1.43 -52.89
C ALA A 8 -54.97 -2.98 -52.68
N CYS A 9 -54.32 -3.59 -51.68
CA CYS A 9 -53.69 -3.13 -50.43
C CYS A 9 -52.61 -4.14 -49.96
N PHE A 10 -51.91 -3.83 -48.86
CA PHE A 10 -51.03 -4.73 -48.12
C PHE A 10 -51.80 -5.53 -47.05
N SER A 11 -51.41 -6.80 -46.84
CA SER A 11 -51.53 -7.48 -45.53
C SER A 11 -50.64 -8.73 -45.43
N LEU A 12 -49.32 -8.53 -45.45
CA LEU A 12 -48.35 -9.56 -45.02
C LEU A 12 -48.17 -9.46 -43.50
N LEU A 13 -48.87 -10.33 -42.76
CA LEU A 13 -48.71 -10.50 -41.32
C LEU A 13 -47.39 -11.22 -41.02
N ALA A 14 -46.31 -10.44 -40.91
CA ALA A 14 -45.02 -10.95 -40.44
C ALA A 14 -45.08 -11.25 -38.94
N ALA A 15 -45.12 -12.53 -38.58
CA ALA A 15 -45.12 -12.97 -37.18
C ALA A 15 -43.75 -12.76 -36.53
N SER A 16 -43.59 -11.68 -35.77
CA SER A 16 -42.42 -11.46 -34.92
C SER A 16 -42.45 -12.38 -33.70
N ALA A 17 -41.92 -13.59 -33.84
CA ALA A 17 -41.60 -14.47 -32.71
C ALA A 17 -40.44 -13.87 -31.90
N ALA A 18 -40.74 -12.91 -31.04
CA ALA A 18 -39.79 -12.36 -30.09
C ALA A 18 -39.41 -13.45 -29.07
N ILE A 19 -38.26 -14.09 -29.27
CA ILE A 19 -37.67 -15.02 -28.31
C ILE A 19 -37.34 -14.20 -27.06
N ALA A 20 -38.23 -14.26 -26.07
CA ALA A 20 -38.02 -13.65 -24.77
C ALA A 20 -36.90 -14.41 -24.05
N ALA A 21 -35.65 -13.93 -24.22
CA ALA A 21 -34.53 -14.40 -23.43
C ALA A 21 -34.89 -14.26 -21.93
N PRO A 22 -34.61 -15.28 -21.10
CA PRO A 22 -34.91 -15.20 -19.68
C PRO A 22 -34.09 -14.05 -19.09
N LYS A 23 -34.78 -12.99 -18.65
CA LYS A 23 -34.17 -11.94 -17.84
C LYS A 23 -33.70 -12.59 -16.56
N ALA A 24 -32.41 -12.92 -16.48
CA ALA A 24 -31.76 -13.29 -15.25
C ALA A 24 -31.91 -12.12 -14.28
N VAL A 25 -32.86 -12.24 -13.35
CA VAL A 25 -33.07 -11.25 -12.28
C VAL A 25 -31.89 -11.36 -11.33
N THR A 26 -30.81 -10.65 -11.65
CA THR A 26 -29.75 -10.32 -10.69
C THR A 26 -30.37 -9.48 -9.60
N LYS A 27 -30.75 -10.14 -8.49
CA LYS A 27 -31.17 -9.48 -7.25
C LYS A 27 -30.13 -8.40 -6.91
N PRO A 28 -30.51 -7.11 -6.82
CA PRO A 28 -29.62 -6.10 -6.26
C PRO A 28 -29.27 -6.54 -4.83
N GLY A 29 -28.00 -6.88 -4.59
CA GLY A 29 -27.52 -7.37 -3.30
C GLY A 29 -27.15 -8.85 -3.20
N SER A 30 -27.26 -9.69 -4.26
CA SER A 30 -26.87 -11.12 -4.19
C SER A 30 -25.40 -11.42 -4.53
N LYS A 31 -24.53 -10.41 -4.50
CA LYS A 31 -23.09 -10.58 -4.21
C LYS A 31 -22.72 -9.53 -3.17
N ALA A 32 -22.71 -9.92 -1.90
CA ALA A 32 -22.04 -9.14 -0.88
C ALA A 32 -20.54 -9.20 -1.19
N ASN A 33 -20.01 -8.16 -1.86
CA ASN A 33 -18.58 -8.05 -2.10
C ASN A 33 -17.88 -8.04 -0.73
N ALA A 34 -17.09 -9.09 -0.46
CA ALA A 34 -16.39 -9.25 0.81
C ALA A 34 -15.22 -8.28 0.97
N GLY A 35 -14.82 -7.61 -0.12
CA GLY A 35 -13.77 -6.59 -0.16
C GLY A 35 -14.09 -5.47 -1.15
N LEU A 36 -13.05 -4.87 -1.73
CA LEU A 36 -13.14 -3.70 -2.60
C LEU A 36 -14.00 -3.97 -3.88
N PRO A 37 -14.96 -3.09 -4.25
CA PRO A 37 -15.71 -3.24 -5.50
C PRO A 37 -14.81 -3.40 -6.74
N ARG A 38 -15.30 -4.09 -7.78
CA ARG A 38 -14.53 -4.29 -9.02
C ARG A 38 -14.24 -2.98 -9.75
N TYR A 39 -15.13 -1.99 -9.68
CA TYR A 39 -14.98 -0.70 -10.37
C TYR A 39 -15.16 0.48 -9.42
N GLY A 40 -14.55 1.61 -9.78
CA GLY A 40 -14.60 2.88 -9.05
C GLY A 40 -13.30 3.19 -8.31
N MET A 41 -13.34 4.23 -7.47
CA MET A 41 -12.19 4.73 -6.73
C MET A 41 -12.38 4.54 -5.23
N ALA A 42 -11.29 4.28 -4.50
CA ALA A 42 -11.26 4.22 -3.05
C ALA A 42 -9.92 4.74 -2.54
N VAL A 43 -9.96 5.62 -1.53
CA VAL A 43 -8.76 6.10 -0.85
C VAL A 43 -8.73 5.47 0.54
N TYR A 44 -7.60 4.87 0.90
CA TYR A 44 -7.32 4.31 2.21
C TYR A 44 -6.23 5.13 2.86
N SER A 45 -6.37 5.48 4.13
CA SER A 45 -5.34 6.24 4.82
C SER A 45 -5.35 5.98 6.33
N ASP A 46 -4.16 6.09 6.92
CA ASP A 46 -3.93 6.25 8.36
C ASP A 46 -3.18 7.56 8.68
N LEU A 47 -3.13 8.50 7.72
CA LEU A 47 -2.48 9.81 7.86
C LEU A 47 -2.91 10.51 9.14
N CYS A 48 -1.92 11.02 9.86
CA CYS A 48 -2.06 11.63 11.16
C CYS A 48 -1.13 12.86 11.27
N VAL A 49 -1.27 13.64 12.33
CA VAL A 49 -0.39 14.79 12.62
C VAL A 49 0.32 14.58 13.96
N HIS A 50 1.64 14.77 13.99
CA HIS A 50 2.42 14.76 15.22
C HIS A 50 2.10 16.02 16.04
N PRO A 51 1.64 15.90 17.30
CA PRO A 51 1.13 17.04 18.06
C PRO A 51 2.21 18.06 18.45
N GLU A 52 3.48 17.65 18.45
CA GLU A 52 4.63 18.49 18.84
C GLU A 52 5.25 19.22 17.63
N SER A 53 5.49 18.54 16.51
CA SER A 53 6.10 19.14 15.31
C SER A 53 5.09 19.69 14.30
N GLY A 54 3.82 19.27 14.37
CA GLY A 54 2.81 19.57 13.34
C GLY A 54 3.00 18.81 12.02
N GLU A 55 4.02 17.95 11.92
CA GLU A 55 4.30 17.18 10.71
C GLU A 55 3.28 16.05 10.51
N PHE A 56 3.04 15.72 9.23
CA PHE A 56 2.22 14.56 8.89
C PHE A 56 3.00 13.26 9.07
N GLY A 57 2.33 12.26 9.64
CA GLY A 57 2.79 10.88 9.75
C GLY A 57 1.84 9.92 9.03
N GLY A 58 2.31 8.70 8.73
CA GLY A 58 1.50 7.62 8.14
C GLY A 58 1.50 7.60 6.61
N GLN A 59 0.44 7.06 6.03
CA GLN A 59 0.36 6.76 4.61
C GLN A 59 -1.06 6.85 4.02
N ARG A 60 -1.12 6.96 2.70
CA ARG A 60 -2.34 6.99 1.89
C ARG A 60 -2.16 6.16 0.62
N ILE A 61 -3.16 5.36 0.30
CA ILE A 61 -3.23 4.52 -0.90
C ILE A 61 -4.51 4.88 -1.63
N SER A 62 -4.39 5.44 -2.82
CA SER A 62 -5.51 5.75 -3.72
C SER A 62 -5.61 4.66 -4.78
N VAL A 63 -6.66 3.85 -4.70
CA VAL A 63 -6.95 2.75 -5.62
C VAL A 63 -8.01 3.20 -6.63
N GLN A 64 -7.71 3.03 -7.91
CA GLN A 64 -8.63 3.32 -9.02
C GLN A 64 -8.82 2.03 -9.82
N ARG A 65 -10.06 1.62 -10.07
CA ARG A 65 -10.37 0.40 -10.81
C ARG A 65 -11.30 0.69 -11.96
N PHE A 66 -10.79 0.58 -13.19
CA PHE A 66 -11.53 0.82 -14.42
C PHE A 66 -11.77 -0.51 -15.17
N ALA A 67 -12.41 -0.45 -16.33
CA ALA A 67 -12.69 -1.65 -17.11
C ALA A 67 -11.39 -2.21 -17.74
N GLU A 68 -10.50 -1.32 -18.13
CA GLU A 68 -9.27 -1.55 -18.88
C GLU A 68 -8.07 -1.81 -17.96
N VAL A 69 -7.94 -1.05 -16.87
CA VAL A 69 -6.77 -1.07 -15.98
C VAL A 69 -7.15 -0.71 -14.54
N ASP A 70 -6.44 -1.32 -13.58
CA ASP A 70 -6.44 -0.92 -12.18
C ASP A 70 -5.16 -0.12 -11.89
N THR A 71 -5.25 0.99 -11.17
CA THR A 71 -4.13 1.91 -10.89
C THR A 71 -4.05 2.21 -9.39
N VAL A 72 -2.84 2.29 -8.86
CA VAL A 72 -2.57 2.63 -7.45
C VAL A 72 -1.62 3.82 -7.39
N ILE A 73 -1.96 4.79 -6.55
CA ILE A 73 -1.05 5.87 -6.11
C ILE A 73 -0.76 5.64 -4.63
N TYR A 74 0.51 5.59 -4.28
CA TYR A 74 1.00 5.41 -2.92
C TYR A 74 1.69 6.69 -2.42
N GLU A 75 1.30 7.13 -1.24
CA GLU A 75 1.84 8.29 -0.56
C GLU A 75 2.22 7.87 0.86
N PHE A 76 3.43 8.20 1.29
CA PHE A 76 3.90 7.94 2.65
C PHE A 76 4.76 9.11 3.12
N THR A 77 4.71 9.38 4.42
CA THR A 77 5.47 10.47 5.04
C THR A 77 6.82 9.95 5.54
N ALA A 78 7.91 10.52 5.04
CA ALA A 78 9.28 10.28 5.52
C ALA A 78 9.93 11.63 5.87
N GLY A 79 9.29 12.37 6.79
CA GLY A 79 9.55 13.79 7.03
C GLY A 79 8.57 14.70 6.26
N GLY A 80 8.81 16.01 6.33
CA GLY A 80 7.84 17.06 5.96
C GLY A 80 7.39 17.17 4.49
N LEU A 81 7.82 16.29 3.58
CA LEU A 81 7.38 16.25 2.19
C LEU A 81 7.18 14.81 1.70
N SER A 82 5.93 14.37 1.55
CA SER A 82 5.57 13.10 0.91
C SER A 82 5.29 13.30 -0.58
N TRP A 83 6.01 12.61 -1.46
CA TRP A 83 5.70 12.59 -2.89
C TRP A 83 4.77 11.42 -3.26
N PRO A 84 3.75 11.63 -4.11
CA PRO A 84 2.90 10.55 -4.60
C PRO A 84 3.66 9.70 -5.63
N LEU A 85 3.81 8.41 -5.33
CA LEU A 85 4.38 7.41 -6.22
C LEU A 85 3.27 6.71 -6.99
N VAL A 86 3.36 6.70 -8.32
CA VAL A 86 2.51 5.87 -9.16
C VAL A 86 3.07 4.44 -9.13
N ALA A 87 2.25 3.47 -8.77
CA ALA A 87 2.69 2.09 -8.62
C ALA A 87 2.78 1.35 -9.96
N ALA A 88 3.81 0.50 -10.08
CA ALA A 88 3.93 -0.55 -11.08
C ALA A 88 3.29 -1.86 -10.59
N ASP A 89 3.15 -2.83 -11.50
CA ASP A 89 2.72 -4.22 -11.23
C ASP A 89 1.48 -4.35 -10.33
N VAL A 90 0.53 -3.43 -10.51
CA VAL A 90 -0.72 -3.37 -9.75
C VAL A 90 -1.56 -4.60 -10.04
N ASN A 91 -1.80 -5.41 -9.01
CA ASN A 91 -2.66 -6.58 -9.08
C ASN A 91 -3.68 -6.54 -7.94
N ILE A 92 -4.96 -6.66 -8.29
CA ILE A 92 -6.07 -6.67 -7.33
C ILE A 92 -6.96 -7.86 -7.64
N ASP A 93 -7.19 -8.71 -6.64
CA ASP A 93 -8.08 -9.87 -6.75
C ASP A 93 -9.44 -9.45 -7.37
N PRO A 94 -10.03 -10.23 -8.30
CA PRO A 94 -11.28 -9.84 -8.96
C PRO A 94 -12.48 -9.68 -8.03
N GLN A 95 -12.45 -10.30 -6.84
CA GLN A 95 -13.44 -10.15 -5.76
C GLN A 95 -13.06 -9.03 -4.77
N GLY A 96 -11.91 -8.37 -4.99
CA GLY A 96 -11.37 -7.28 -4.19
C GLY A 96 -10.90 -7.68 -2.81
N ARG A 97 -10.46 -8.94 -2.61
CA ARG A 97 -10.05 -9.45 -1.28
C ARG A 97 -8.62 -9.11 -0.89
N GLN A 98 -7.73 -9.01 -1.87
CA GLN A 98 -6.31 -8.73 -1.70
C GLN A 98 -5.76 -7.92 -2.87
N MET A 99 -4.64 -7.26 -2.66
CA MET A 99 -3.86 -6.56 -3.67
C MET A 99 -2.37 -6.72 -3.41
N TYR A 100 -1.56 -6.57 -4.45
CA TYR A 100 -0.17 -6.15 -4.32
C TYR A 100 0.13 -5.12 -5.42
N PHE A 101 1.19 -4.35 -5.21
CA PHE A 101 1.71 -3.38 -6.16
C PHE A 101 3.18 -3.10 -5.84
N THR A 102 3.92 -2.57 -6.80
CA THR A 102 5.33 -2.25 -6.66
C THR A 102 5.52 -0.74 -6.74
N VAL A 103 6.40 -0.18 -5.91
CA VAL A 103 6.82 1.23 -5.98
C VAL A 103 8.34 1.32 -6.01
N HIS A 104 8.85 2.34 -6.70
CA HIS A 104 10.26 2.69 -6.67
C HIS A 104 10.45 3.83 -5.67
N VAL A 105 11.28 3.61 -4.65
CA VAL A 105 11.63 4.59 -3.62
C VAL A 105 13.14 4.83 -3.72
N ASP A 106 13.51 6.06 -4.10
CA ASP A 106 14.88 6.43 -4.45
C ASP A 106 15.44 5.55 -5.59
N GLU A 107 16.30 4.58 -5.27
CA GLU A 107 16.85 3.58 -6.22
C GLU A 107 16.38 2.14 -5.91
N GLU A 108 15.51 1.95 -4.91
CA GLU A 108 15.04 0.64 -4.45
C GLU A 108 13.60 0.33 -4.91
N GLU A 109 13.41 -0.87 -5.46
CA GLU A 109 12.09 -1.40 -5.77
C GLU A 109 11.48 -2.11 -4.55
N ARG A 110 10.25 -1.73 -4.16
CA ARG A 110 9.54 -2.30 -3.01
C ARG A 110 8.14 -2.76 -3.40
N THR A 111 7.89 -4.07 -3.31
CA THR A 111 6.53 -4.64 -3.45
C THR A 111 5.77 -4.53 -2.12
N ILE A 112 4.61 -3.89 -2.16
CA ILE A 112 3.68 -3.73 -1.03
C ILE A 112 2.47 -4.63 -1.29
N SER A 113 2.16 -5.50 -0.33
CA SER A 113 0.99 -6.40 -0.38
C SER A 113 -0.03 -6.03 0.69
N GLY A 114 -1.30 -6.39 0.49
CA GLY A 114 -2.34 -6.16 1.49
C GLY A 114 -3.68 -6.83 1.20
N LYS A 115 -4.53 -6.85 2.23
CA LYS A 115 -5.83 -7.52 2.26
C LYS A 115 -6.93 -6.53 2.63
N PHE A 116 -8.03 -6.56 1.89
CA PHE A 116 -9.21 -5.76 2.18
C PHE A 116 -10.07 -6.48 3.22
N ALA A 117 -10.28 -5.83 4.35
CA ALA A 117 -11.13 -6.29 5.44
C ALA A 117 -12.41 -5.43 5.53
N ASP A 118 -13.32 -5.82 6.42
CA ASP A 118 -14.53 -5.05 6.74
C ASP A 118 -15.39 -4.68 5.52
N LYS A 119 -15.55 -5.60 4.56
CA LYS A 119 -16.26 -5.37 3.28
C LYS A 119 -15.61 -4.25 2.42
N GLY A 120 -14.29 -4.10 2.53
CA GLY A 120 -13.52 -3.07 1.82
C GLY A 120 -13.45 -1.72 2.51
N ASP A 121 -13.87 -1.58 3.77
CA ASP A 121 -13.71 -0.35 4.57
C ASP A 121 -12.34 -0.23 5.27
N THR A 122 -11.53 -1.29 5.23
CA THR A 122 -10.17 -1.34 5.81
C THR A 122 -9.22 -2.05 4.83
N LEU A 123 -8.03 -1.50 4.65
CA LEU A 123 -6.91 -2.13 3.95
C LEU A 123 -5.83 -2.44 4.99
N VAL A 124 -5.50 -3.72 5.16
CA VAL A 124 -4.44 -4.20 6.05
C VAL A 124 -3.24 -4.57 5.18
N LEU A 125 -2.11 -3.90 5.35
CA LEU A 125 -0.91 -4.22 4.60
C LEU A 125 -0.13 -5.35 5.27
N ASP A 126 0.53 -6.16 4.45
CA ASP A 126 1.51 -7.12 4.90
C ASP A 126 2.83 -6.34 5.14
N GLY A 127 3.35 -6.38 6.37
CA GLY A 127 4.47 -5.55 6.81
C GLY A 127 4.15 -4.67 8.02
N GLY A 128 5.20 -4.13 8.63
CA GLY A 128 5.15 -3.51 9.95
C GLY A 128 4.93 -2.00 9.96
N TYR A 129 3.94 -1.55 10.73
CA TYR A 129 3.85 -0.14 11.15
C TYR A 129 5.05 0.23 12.02
N CYS A 130 5.63 1.42 11.83
CA CYS A 130 6.86 1.86 12.48
C CYS A 130 8.06 0.89 12.35
N GLY A 131 8.14 0.12 11.25
CA GLY A 131 9.22 -0.85 11.04
C GLY A 131 9.16 -2.10 11.94
N GLN A 132 8.07 -2.30 12.70
CA GLN A 132 7.90 -3.49 13.54
C GLN A 132 7.03 -4.54 12.83
N PRO A 133 7.60 -5.67 12.35
CA PRO A 133 6.87 -6.62 11.50
C PRO A 133 5.62 -7.21 12.15
N ASP A 134 5.57 -7.25 13.49
CA ASP A 134 4.45 -7.77 14.27
C ASP A 134 3.23 -6.84 14.35
N VAL A 135 3.35 -5.58 13.91
CA VAL A 135 2.30 -4.56 14.01
C VAL A 135 1.70 -4.28 12.62
N PRO A 136 0.56 -4.87 12.24
CA PRO A 136 0.02 -4.70 10.89
C PRO A 136 -0.43 -3.25 10.64
N ALA A 137 0.07 -2.64 9.56
CA ALA A 137 -0.38 -1.32 9.11
C ALA A 137 -1.84 -1.40 8.61
N LYS A 138 -2.74 -0.62 9.22
CA LYS A 138 -4.20 -0.67 8.97
C LYS A 138 -4.73 0.68 8.52
N LEU A 139 -4.92 0.84 7.21
CA LEU A 139 -5.46 2.04 6.60
C LEU A 139 -6.98 1.94 6.54
N ARG A 140 -7.68 2.99 6.98
CA ARG A 140 -9.15 3.04 6.90
C ARG A 140 -9.58 3.71 5.60
N LYS A 141 -10.68 3.24 5.00
CA LYS A 141 -11.27 3.89 3.83
C LYS A 141 -11.73 5.30 4.21
N VAL A 142 -11.24 6.30 3.48
CA VAL A 142 -11.63 7.70 3.62
C VAL A 142 -13.06 7.86 3.12
N LYS A 143 -13.93 8.41 3.98
CA LYS A 143 -15.35 8.70 3.67
C LYS A 143 -15.67 10.19 3.73
N ASP A 144 -14.83 10.95 4.43
CA ASP A 144 -14.85 12.41 4.51
C ASP A 144 -13.42 12.88 4.21
N PHE A 145 -13.28 13.63 3.12
CA PHE A 145 -12.00 14.16 2.62
C PHE A 145 -11.67 15.55 3.19
N GLY A 146 -12.62 16.22 3.84
CA GLY A 146 -12.42 17.51 4.52
C GLY A 146 -12.08 17.36 6.02
N ARG A 147 -12.23 16.17 6.59
CA ARG A 147 -11.92 15.89 7.99
C ARG A 147 -10.43 16.13 8.28
N ALA A 148 -10.16 16.89 9.35
CA ALA A 148 -8.82 17.02 9.91
C ALA A 148 -8.19 15.65 10.22
N ALA A 149 -6.88 15.54 10.02
CA ALA A 149 -6.12 14.35 10.38
C ALA A 149 -6.05 14.19 11.91
N PRO A 150 -6.20 12.97 12.45
CA PRO A 150 -6.08 12.71 13.88
C PRO A 150 -4.63 12.88 14.37
N ALA A 151 -4.44 13.00 15.68
CA ALA A 151 -3.11 12.94 16.27
C ALA A 151 -2.43 11.59 15.99
N CYS A 152 -1.14 11.59 15.68
CA CYS A 152 -0.37 10.37 15.46
C CYS A 152 -0.28 9.53 16.74
N LYS A 153 -0.39 8.21 16.57
CA LYS A 153 -0.18 7.26 17.66
C LYS A 153 1.32 7.05 17.84
N PRO A 154 1.85 7.01 19.08
CA PRO A 154 3.23 6.62 19.29
C PRO A 154 3.45 5.20 18.78
N CYS A 155 4.59 4.96 18.14
CA CYS A 155 5.04 3.62 17.81
C CYS A 155 5.12 2.79 19.10
N PRO A 156 4.62 1.53 19.12
CA PRO A 156 4.83 0.66 20.27
C PRO A 156 6.33 0.48 20.54
N ALA A 157 6.73 0.30 21.79
CA ALA A 157 8.13 0.10 22.14
C ALA A 157 8.68 -1.17 21.45
N PRO A 158 9.91 -1.15 20.89
CA PRO A 158 10.53 -2.34 20.36
C PRO A 158 10.53 -3.45 21.40
N LYS A 159 10.13 -4.65 21.01
CA LYS A 159 10.28 -5.83 21.87
C LYS A 159 11.78 -6.00 22.19
N PRO A 160 12.18 -6.20 23.46
CA PRO A 160 13.57 -6.47 23.78
C PRO A 160 14.08 -7.63 22.93
N ALA A 161 15.25 -7.46 22.32
CA ALA A 161 15.94 -8.57 21.67
C ALA A 161 16.09 -9.72 22.70
N PRO A 162 15.91 -10.98 22.30
CA PRO A 162 16.34 -12.10 23.13
C PRO A 162 17.80 -11.86 23.53
N LEU A 163 18.12 -12.05 24.81
CA LEU A 163 19.51 -12.05 25.26
C LEU A 163 20.24 -13.15 24.48
N GLU A 164 21.07 -12.76 23.52
CA GLU A 164 21.97 -13.70 22.86
C GLU A 164 22.84 -14.33 23.95
N PRO A 165 22.98 -15.67 23.99
CA PRO A 165 23.97 -16.31 24.84
C PRO A 165 25.33 -15.70 24.49
N GLN A 166 26.04 -15.18 25.48
CA GLN A 166 27.40 -14.69 25.27
C GLN A 166 28.22 -15.85 24.72
N GLU A 167 28.70 -15.74 23.48
CA GLU A 167 29.78 -16.62 23.02
C GLU A 167 30.99 -16.38 23.92
N ASP A 168 31.45 -17.44 24.58
CA ASP A 168 32.68 -17.44 25.36
C ASP A 168 33.84 -17.01 24.46
N GLN A 169 34.29 -15.75 24.62
CA GLN A 169 35.48 -15.28 23.93
C GLN A 169 36.68 -16.11 24.41
N PRO A 170 37.39 -16.82 23.51
CA PRO A 170 38.57 -17.57 23.93
C PRO A 170 39.64 -16.59 24.45
N ALA A 171 40.12 -16.87 25.66
CA ALA A 171 41.00 -15.96 26.38
C ALA A 171 42.26 -15.60 25.58
N VAL A 172 42.52 -14.30 25.42
CA VAL A 172 43.70 -13.79 24.73
C VAL A 172 44.96 -14.17 25.52
N PRO A 173 45.97 -14.83 24.92
CA PRO A 173 47.20 -15.20 25.62
C PRO A 173 47.96 -13.97 26.11
N ASN A 174 48.29 -13.95 27.40
CA ASN A 174 48.97 -12.84 28.05
C ASN A 174 50.46 -12.84 27.64
N MET A 175 50.87 -11.90 26.78
CA MET A 175 52.29 -11.69 26.46
C MET A 175 52.91 -10.68 27.46
N PRO A 176 54.08 -10.99 28.05
CA PRO A 176 54.72 -10.10 29.02
C PRO A 176 55.20 -8.80 28.35
N HIS A 177 54.95 -7.66 29.00
CA HIS A 177 55.51 -6.37 28.58
C HIS A 177 57.04 -6.36 28.71
N GLU A 178 57.74 -6.07 27.63
CA GLU A 178 59.15 -5.72 27.66
C GLU A 178 59.32 -4.26 28.14
N ALA A 179 60.29 -4.01 29.02
CA ALA A 179 60.41 -2.73 29.72
C ALA A 179 60.98 -1.60 28.83
N PRO A 180 60.56 -0.33 29.02
CA PRO A 180 61.04 0.77 28.19
C PRO A 180 62.51 1.10 28.46
N VAL A 181 63.33 1.08 27.42
CA VAL A 181 64.74 1.50 27.46
C VAL A 181 64.81 3.01 27.72
N LYS A 182 65.46 3.40 28.83
CA LYS A 182 65.70 4.82 29.15
C LYS A 182 66.70 5.41 28.16
N GLN A 183 66.26 6.41 27.38
CA GLN A 183 67.19 7.30 26.67
C GLN A 183 67.98 8.13 27.68
N ALA A 184 69.31 8.13 27.54
CA ALA A 184 70.19 9.04 28.24
C ALA A 184 70.55 10.22 27.33
N ALA A 185 70.58 11.41 27.92
CA ALA A 185 71.02 12.66 27.32
C ALA A 185 71.60 13.57 28.42
N PRO A 186 72.32 14.65 28.11
CA PRO A 186 73.12 14.97 26.91
C PRO A 186 74.59 15.28 27.33
N GLN A 187 75.42 15.82 26.43
CA GLN A 187 76.05 17.15 26.64
C GLN A 187 76.77 17.68 25.38
N PRO A 188 77.02 19.01 25.27
CA PRO A 188 77.46 19.69 24.05
C PRO A 188 78.96 20.08 24.06
N GLN A 189 79.50 20.47 22.89
CA GLN A 189 80.65 21.39 22.66
C GLN A 189 81.02 21.36 21.16
N GLN A 190 81.71 22.34 20.55
CA GLN A 190 81.82 23.80 20.69
C GLN A 190 82.66 24.30 19.49
N ALA A 191 82.50 25.58 19.10
CA ALA A 191 83.27 26.31 18.06
C ALA A 191 83.04 25.87 16.60
#